data_AF-A0A401HX98-F1
#
_entry.id   AF-A0A401HX98-F1
#
_cell.length_a   1.000
_cell.length_b   1.000
_cell.length_c   1.000
_cell.angle_alpha   90.00
_cell.angle_beta   90.00
_cell.angle_gamma   90.00
#
_symmetry.space_group_name_H-M   'P 1'
#
loop_
_entity.id
_entity.type
_entity.pdbx_description
1 polymer ?
#
loop_
_entity_poly.entity_id
_entity_poly.type
_entity_poly.pdbx_seq_one_letter_code
_entity_poly.pdbx_strand_id
1 'polypeptide(L)'
;MRPVEYKRGKPKPDDRDALQLCAQAMCLEEMMNVAILEGDLFYHEIRKREQVVFSEKLRARVADLVAEMKQMYAEARTPEANYKSHCRQCSLVTLCKPKWSGKKAKSAAAYVQGWIGAEEL
;
A
#
# COMPACT_ATOMS: atom_id res chain seq x y z
N MET A 1 -11.14 -24.47 -7.59
CA MET A 1 -11.46 -23.56 -6.46
C MET A 1 -11.50 -22.14 -7.01
N ARG A 2 -12.43 -21.28 -6.57
CA ARG A 2 -12.52 -19.88 -7.02
C ARG A 2 -12.70 -18.96 -5.80
N PRO A 3 -11.61 -18.39 -5.25
CA PRO A 3 -11.69 -17.54 -4.06
C PRO A 3 -12.47 -16.26 -4.34
N VAL A 4 -13.16 -15.76 -3.32
CA VAL A 4 -13.93 -14.51 -3.39
C VAL A 4 -13.45 -13.57 -2.29
N GLU A 5 -12.94 -12.41 -2.69
CA GLU A 5 -12.53 -11.34 -1.78
C GLU A 5 -13.65 -10.29 -1.71
N TYR A 6 -14.15 -10.06 -0.50
CA TYR A 6 -15.28 -9.16 -0.25
C TYR A 6 -14.79 -7.75 0.08
N LYS A 7 -15.23 -6.78 -0.73
CA LYS A 7 -14.93 -5.35 -0.53
C LYS A 7 -16.22 -4.61 -0.21
N ARG A 8 -16.20 -3.76 0.81
CA ARG A 8 -17.36 -2.92 1.14
C ARG A 8 -17.66 -1.89 0.03
N GLY A 9 -16.62 -1.18 -0.40
CA GLY A 9 -16.73 -0.03 -1.30
C GLY A 9 -16.92 -0.36 -2.78
N LYS A 10 -16.56 0.60 -3.63
CA LYS A 10 -16.49 0.48 -5.10
C LYS A 10 -15.08 0.11 -5.59
N PRO A 11 -14.94 -0.42 -6.82
CA PRO A 11 -13.65 -0.70 -7.45
C PRO A 11 -12.66 0.47 -7.35
N LYS A 12 -11.39 0.13 -7.13
CA LYS A 12 -10.29 1.10 -7.12
C LYS A 12 -9.71 1.24 -8.54
N PRO A 13 -9.13 2.42 -8.87
CA PRO A 13 -8.53 2.64 -10.18
C PRO A 13 -7.20 1.90 -10.37
N ASP A 14 -6.63 1.35 -9.30
CA ASP A 14 -5.37 0.60 -9.33
C ASP A 14 -5.60 -0.90 -9.03
N ASP A 15 -4.52 -1.67 -9.10
CA ASP A 15 -4.52 -3.12 -9.03
C ASP A 15 -4.52 -3.68 -7.59
N ARG A 16 -4.62 -2.83 -6.57
CA ARG A 16 -4.42 -3.24 -5.16
C ARG A 16 -5.35 -4.37 -4.71
N ASP A 17 -6.62 -4.32 -5.15
CA ASP A 17 -7.62 -5.31 -4.75
C ASP A 17 -7.37 -6.64 -5.49
N ALA A 18 -6.95 -6.58 -6.76
CA ALA A 18 -6.56 -7.75 -7.54
C ALA A 18 -5.27 -8.40 -7.01
N LEU A 19 -4.28 -7.59 -6.62
CA LEU A 19 -3.04 -8.05 -5.99
C LEU A 19 -3.31 -8.76 -4.66
N GLN A 20 -4.20 -8.21 -3.83
CA GLN A 20 -4.58 -8.84 -2.57
C GLN A 20 -5.23 -10.22 -2.79
N LEU A 21 -6.19 -10.30 -3.71
CA LEU A 21 -6.86 -11.56 -4.03
C LEU A 21 -5.90 -12.58 -4.66
N CYS A 22 -4.99 -12.14 -5.52
CA CYS A 22 -3.97 -13.01 -6.12
C CYS A 22 -3.00 -13.55 -5.06
N ALA A 23 -2.55 -12.71 -4.13
CA ALA A 23 -1.71 -13.15 -3.02
C ALA A 23 -2.40 -14.20 -2.13
N GLN A 24 -3.69 -14.02 -1.84
CA GLN A 24 -4.49 -15.03 -1.13
C GLN A 24 -4.56 -16.35 -1.89
N ALA A 25 -4.78 -16.30 -3.21
CA ALA A 25 -4.82 -17.50 -4.04
C ALA A 25 -3.48 -18.25 -4.02
N MET A 26 -2.34 -17.55 -4.13
CA MET A 26 -1.01 -18.15 -4.03
C MET A 26 -0.82 -18.89 -2.70
N CYS A 27 -1.22 -18.29 -1.57
CA CYS A 27 -1.16 -18.95 -0.28
C CYS A 27 -2.03 -20.22 -0.24
N LEU A 28 -3.25 -20.17 -0.81
CA LEU A 28 -4.15 -21.34 -0.85
C LEU A 28 -3.60 -22.47 -1.72
N GLU A 29 -2.97 -22.14 -2.85
CA GLU A 29 -2.30 -23.11 -3.71
C GLU A 29 -1.19 -23.85 -2.95
N GLU A 30 -0.34 -23.13 -2.23
CA GLU A 30 0.73 -23.70 -1.40
C GLU A 30 0.18 -24.58 -0.26
N MET A 31 -0.84 -24.08 0.45
CA MET A 31 -1.43 -24.79 1.60
C MET A 31 -2.16 -26.07 1.20
N MET A 32 -2.83 -26.06 0.04
CA MET A 32 -3.75 -27.12 -0.36
C MET A 32 -3.21 -27.99 -1.51
N ASN A 33 -2.06 -27.63 -2.08
CA ASN A 33 -1.44 -28.28 -3.24
C ASN A 33 -2.40 -28.36 -4.46
N VAL A 34 -2.98 -27.21 -4.82
CA VAL A 34 -3.92 -27.07 -5.95
C VAL A 34 -3.52 -25.92 -6.87
N ALA A 35 -4.08 -25.87 -8.08
CA ALA A 35 -3.98 -24.72 -8.97
C ALA A 35 -5.26 -23.86 -8.92
N ILE A 36 -5.09 -22.55 -8.84
CA ILE A 36 -6.15 -21.53 -8.85
C ILE A 36 -5.80 -20.51 -9.94
N LEU A 37 -6.59 -20.49 -11.00
CA LEU A 37 -6.32 -19.64 -12.18
C LEU A 37 -7.05 -18.29 -12.11
N GLU A 38 -8.08 -18.18 -11.29
CA GLU A 38 -8.92 -17.00 -11.19
C GLU A 38 -9.67 -16.95 -9.86
N GLY A 39 -10.11 -15.75 -9.50
CA GLY A 39 -10.98 -15.46 -8.37
C GLY A 39 -11.92 -14.32 -8.68
N ASP A 40 -12.67 -13.90 -7.67
CA ASP A 40 -13.60 -12.78 -7.79
C ASP A 40 -13.43 -11.74 -6.69
N LEU A 41 -13.57 -10.47 -7.08
CA LEU A 41 -13.84 -9.37 -6.17
C LEU A 41 -15.35 -9.16 -6.10
N PHE A 42 -15.92 -9.10 -4.90
CA PHE A 42 -17.33 -8.74 -4.70
C PHE A 42 -17.45 -7.41 -3.95
N TYR A 43 -17.93 -6.38 -4.65
CA TYR A 43 -18.11 -5.03 -4.13
C TYR A 43 -19.52 -4.83 -3.59
N HIS A 44 -19.66 -4.75 -2.27
CA HIS A 44 -20.94 -4.79 -1.58
C HIS A 44 -21.83 -3.56 -1.84
N GLU A 45 -21.25 -2.36 -1.89
CA GLU A 45 -22.00 -1.10 -2.13
C GLU A 45 -22.72 -1.08 -3.49
N ILE A 46 -22.15 -1.73 -4.51
CA ILE A 46 -22.72 -1.79 -5.86
C ILE A 46 -23.22 -3.19 -6.24
N ARG A 47 -23.14 -4.15 -5.30
CA ARG A 47 -23.49 -5.58 -5.48
C ARG A 47 -22.94 -6.18 -6.77
N LYS A 48 -21.71 -5.81 -7.12
CA LYS A 48 -21.06 -6.21 -8.38
C LYS A 48 -19.91 -7.17 -8.12
N ARG A 49 -19.83 -8.21 -8.94
CA ARG A 49 -18.71 -9.14 -9.02
C ARG A 49 -17.79 -8.72 -10.17
N GLU A 50 -16.49 -8.79 -9.94
CA GLU A 50 -15.46 -8.60 -10.95
C GLU A 50 -14.51 -9.79 -10.90
N GLN A 51 -14.38 -10.49 -12.03
CA GLN A 51 -13.47 -11.61 -12.17
C GLN A 51 -12.03 -11.09 -12.28
N VAL A 52 -11.12 -11.76 -11.59
CA VAL A 52 -9.68 -11.50 -11.66
C VAL A 52 -8.98 -12.76 -12.13
N VAL A 53 -8.29 -12.69 -13.27
CA VAL A 53 -7.43 -13.77 -13.77
C VAL A 53 -6.06 -13.65 -13.12
N PHE A 54 -5.57 -14.72 -12.51
CA PHE A 54 -4.25 -14.77 -11.86
C PHE A 54 -3.14 -15.06 -12.87
N SER A 55 -2.96 -14.13 -13.80
CA SER A 55 -1.91 -14.18 -14.82
C SER A 55 -0.51 -14.21 -14.20
N GLU A 56 0.46 -14.75 -14.94
CA GLU A 56 1.88 -14.71 -14.56
C GLU A 56 2.36 -13.29 -14.23
N LYS A 57 1.90 -12.29 -14.98
CA LYS A 57 2.23 -10.88 -14.71
C LYS A 57 1.73 -10.43 -13.34
N LEU A 58 0.50 -10.81 -12.96
CA LEU A 58 -0.08 -10.44 -11.67
C LEU A 58 0.63 -11.17 -10.51
N ARG A 59 0.95 -12.45 -10.70
CA ARG A 59 1.74 -13.26 -9.75
C ARG A 59 3.14 -12.70 -9.54
N ALA A 60 3.84 -12.38 -10.63
CA ALA A 60 5.14 -11.72 -10.58
C ALA A 60 5.06 -10.39 -9.83
N ARG A 61 4.02 -9.58 -10.10
CA ARG A 61 3.81 -8.31 -9.38
C ARG A 61 3.61 -8.50 -7.88
N VAL A 62 2.88 -9.54 -7.46
CA VAL A 62 2.75 -9.91 -6.04
C VAL A 62 4.12 -10.28 -5.46
N ALA A 63 4.87 -11.15 -6.15
CA ALA A 63 6.19 -11.59 -5.70
C ALA A 63 7.18 -10.42 -5.53
N ASP A 64 7.21 -9.50 -6.51
CA ASP A 64 8.06 -8.30 -6.47
C ASP A 64 7.74 -7.41 -5.26
N LEU A 65 6.46 -7.13 -5.02
CA LEU A 65 6.01 -6.28 -3.90
C LEU A 65 6.34 -6.92 -2.55
N VAL A 66 6.17 -8.24 -2.43
CA VAL A 66 6.54 -8.98 -1.22
C VAL A 66 8.05 -8.96 -1.01
N ALA A 67 8.85 -9.12 -2.07
CA ALA A 67 10.30 -9.03 -2.00
C ALA A 67 10.77 -7.64 -1.56
N GLU A 68 10.22 -6.58 -2.15
CA GLU A 68 10.53 -5.19 -1.77
C GLU A 68 10.18 -4.91 -0.31
N MET A 69 9.01 -5.37 0.14
CA MET A 69 8.58 -5.26 1.54
C MET A 69 9.55 -6.00 2.49
N LYS A 70 9.93 -7.24 2.16
CA LYS A 70 10.87 -8.04 2.96
C LYS A 70 12.24 -7.37 3.03
N GLN A 71 12.72 -6.81 1.92
CA GLN A 71 13.98 -6.08 1.87
C GLN A 71 13.97 -4.85 2.79
N MET A 72 12.94 -4.00 2.70
CA MET A 72 12.80 -2.83 3.58
C MET A 72 12.80 -3.22 5.06
N TYR A 73 12.12 -4.32 5.39
CA TYR A 73 12.09 -4.84 6.75
C TYR A 73 13.47 -5.33 7.22
N ALA A 74 14.18 -6.11 6.40
CA ALA A 74 15.50 -6.64 6.72
C ALA A 74 16.55 -5.53 6.90
N GLU A 75 16.45 -4.46 6.11
CA GLU A 75 17.33 -3.28 6.21
C GLU A 75 16.96 -2.34 7.39
N ALA A 76 15.89 -2.65 8.14
CA ALA A 76 15.28 -1.75 9.11
C ALA A 76 14.98 -0.35 8.52
N ARG A 77 14.76 -0.30 7.21
CA ARG A 77 14.62 0.95 6.46
C ARG A 77 13.16 1.32 6.35
N THR A 78 12.76 2.39 7.05
CA THR A 78 11.44 2.99 6.86
C THR A 78 11.48 3.93 5.65
N PRO A 79 10.61 3.75 4.64
CA PRO A 79 10.58 4.64 3.49
C PRO A 79 10.15 6.06 3.91
N GLU A 80 10.68 7.06 3.20
CA GLU A 80 10.35 8.46 3.48
C GLU A 80 8.86 8.74 3.30
N ALA A 81 8.32 9.53 4.23
CA ALA A 81 6.91 9.88 4.20
C ALA A 81 6.57 10.76 2.98
N ASN A 82 5.56 10.36 2.23
CA ASN A 82 4.99 11.14 1.13
C ASN A 82 3.60 11.65 1.49
N TYR A 83 3.51 12.91 1.94
CA TYR A 83 2.25 13.48 2.38
C TYR A 83 1.23 13.63 1.24
N LYS A 84 0.13 12.87 1.33
CA LYS A 84 -0.99 12.85 0.37
C LYS A 84 -2.33 12.94 1.10
N SER A 85 -3.44 13.01 0.36
CA SER A 85 -4.80 13.12 0.92
C SER A 85 -5.15 11.97 1.89
N HIS A 86 -4.72 10.75 1.59
CA HIS A 86 -4.96 9.57 2.42
C HIS A 86 -4.24 9.61 3.78
N CYS A 87 -3.20 10.44 3.96
CA CYS A 87 -2.52 10.58 5.25
C CYS A 87 -3.47 11.06 6.36
N ARG A 88 -4.53 11.82 6.01
CA ARG A 88 -5.54 12.29 6.99
C ARG A 88 -6.37 11.15 7.61
N GLN A 89 -6.40 9.99 6.97
CA GLN A 89 -7.12 8.80 7.42
C GLN A 89 -6.16 7.66 7.81
N CYS A 90 -4.85 7.90 7.77
CA CYS A 90 -3.85 6.90 8.09
C CYS A 90 -3.75 6.72 9.61
N SER A 91 -3.91 5.48 10.08
CA SER A 91 -3.76 5.12 11.50
C SER A 91 -2.36 5.42 12.06
N LEU A 92 -1.35 5.49 11.19
CA LEU A 92 0.04 5.77 11.57
C LEU A 92 0.41 7.25 11.48
N VAL A 93 -0.51 8.16 11.14
CA VAL A 93 -0.17 9.57 10.85
C VAL A 93 0.49 10.30 12.03
N THR A 94 0.13 9.94 13.26
CA THR A 94 0.68 10.54 14.49
C THR A 94 2.10 10.09 14.79
N LEU A 95 2.46 8.87 14.38
CA LEU A 95 3.82 8.32 14.47
C LEU A 95 4.66 8.79 13.29
N CYS A 96 4.14 8.66 12.07
CA CYS A 96 4.81 9.03 10.83
C CYS A 96 5.10 10.54 10.78
N LYS A 97 4.19 11.39 11.27
CA LYS A 97 4.24 12.87 11.20
C LYS A 97 4.67 13.41 9.81
N PRO A 98 3.99 12.99 8.72
CA PRO A 98 4.47 13.18 7.34
C PRO A 98 4.66 14.64 6.90
N LYS A 99 4.03 15.61 7.57
CA LYS A 99 4.25 17.05 7.32
C LYS A 99 5.61 17.56 7.80
N TRP A 100 6.22 16.86 8.75
CA TRP A 100 7.46 17.24 9.43
C TRP A 100 8.63 16.30 9.09
N SER A 101 8.33 15.03 8.80
CA SER A 101 9.32 14.00 8.46
C SER A 101 9.41 13.68 6.96
N GLY A 102 8.48 14.21 6.15
CA GLY A 102 8.40 13.90 4.73
C GLY A 102 9.32 14.76 3.87
N LYS A 103 9.47 14.37 2.59
CA LYS A 103 10.31 15.07 1.58
C LYS A 103 10.10 16.58 1.46
N LYS A 104 8.89 17.06 1.79
CA LYS A 104 8.52 18.48 1.68
C LYS A 104 8.52 19.22 3.03
N ALA A 105 9.01 18.59 4.09
CA ALA A 105 9.10 19.22 5.39
C ALA A 105 10.07 20.40 5.34
N LYS A 106 9.73 21.47 6.06
CA LYS A 106 10.67 22.59 6.24
C LYS A 106 11.83 22.12 7.08
N SER A 107 13.06 22.47 6.68
CA SER A 107 14.25 22.21 7.48
C SER A 107 14.16 22.97 8.80
N ALA A 108 14.36 22.26 9.91
CA ALA A 108 14.44 22.87 11.23
C ALA A 108 15.61 23.89 11.29
N ALA A 109 16.74 23.58 10.67
CA ALA A 109 17.89 24.48 10.60
C ALA A 109 17.54 25.78 9.86
N ALA A 110 16.87 25.69 8.70
CA ALA A 110 16.44 26.86 7.96
C ALA A 110 15.40 27.70 8.72
N TYR A 111 14.49 27.05 9.46
CA TYR A 111 13.54 27.74 10.32
C TYR A 111 14.27 28.53 11.43
N VAL A 112 15.19 27.88 12.14
CA VAL A 112 15.96 28.52 13.24
C VAL A 112 16.81 29.68 12.71
N GLN A 113 17.49 29.51 11.58
CA GLN A 113 18.28 30.59 10.96
C GLN A 113 17.43 31.82 10.60
N GLY A 114 16.20 31.61 10.11
CA GLY A 114 15.27 32.71 9.82
C GLY A 114 14.79 33.47 11.06
N TRP A 115 14.83 32.86 12.25
CA TRP A 115 14.51 33.53 13.52
C TRP A 115 15.73 34.24 14.11
N ILE A 116 16.90 33.58 14.14
CA ILE A 116 18.13 34.15 14.69
C ILE A 116 18.60 35.35 13.84
N GLY A 117 18.43 35.30 12.52
CA GLY A 117 18.77 36.42 11.63
C GLY A 117 17.77 37.58 11.61
N ALA A 118 16.66 37.50 12.36
CA ALA A 118 15.63 38.54 12.44
C ALA A 118 15.76 39.45 13.69
N GLU A 119 16.71 39.16 14.59
CA GLU A 119 16.94 39.94 15.83
C GLU A 119 18.04 41.03 15.70
N GLU A 120 18.62 41.22 14.51
CA GLU A 120 19.50 42.36 14.21
C GLU A 120 18.85 43.27 13.15
N LEU A 121 17.89 44.09 13.57
CA LEU A 121 17.51 45.38 12.96
C LEU A 121 16.61 46.20 13.91
#